data_AF-A0A2R6C0B4-F1
#
_entry.id   AF-A0A2R6C0B4-F1
#
_cell.length_a   1.000
_cell.length_b   1.000
_cell.length_c   1.000
_cell.angle_alpha   90.00
_cell.angle_beta   90.00
_cell.angle_gamma   90.00
#
_symmetry.space_group_name_H-M   'P 1'
#
loop_
_entity.id
_entity.type
_entity.pdbx_description
1 polymer ?
#
loop_
_entity_poly.entity_id
_entity_poly.type
_entity_poly.pdbx_seq_one_letter_code
_entity_poly.pdbx_strand_id
1 'polypeptide(L)'
;MDPIARNGGNIISIFHERERRAGDYVPVSLVIDFSSNESFNQAFEGIKRAGIEIIESEQIFEKKNLTCLFVGLDPQNAIKIGINGAEIKAIEAIKPLSNKGCVKIEFSIIPERLEEVLEELRKFAEQSNALLIPSI
;
A
#
# COMPACT_ATOMS: atom_id res chain seq x y z
N MET A 1 -10.44 -18.27 17.89
CA MET A 1 -10.79 -18.00 16.48
C MET A 1 -11.95 -17.02 16.32
N ASP A 2 -12.83 -16.88 17.31
CA ASP A 2 -13.97 -15.94 17.30
C ASP A 2 -13.68 -14.53 16.75
N PRO A 3 -12.59 -13.83 17.12
CA PRO A 3 -12.36 -12.48 16.62
C PRO A 3 -12.09 -12.42 15.11
N ILE A 4 -11.49 -13.47 14.53
CA ILE A 4 -11.18 -13.53 13.10
C ILE A 4 -12.48 -13.79 12.33
N ALA A 5 -13.22 -14.83 12.73
CA ALA A 5 -14.46 -15.23 12.05
C ALA A 5 -15.55 -14.14 12.15
N ARG A 6 -15.71 -13.49 13.30
CA ARG A 6 -16.72 -12.43 13.50
C ARG A 6 -16.48 -11.20 12.64
N ASN A 7 -15.24 -10.94 12.26
CA ASN A 7 -14.85 -9.79 11.44
C ASN A 7 -14.63 -10.19 9.97
N GLY A 8 -15.09 -11.37 9.55
CA GLY A 8 -15.05 -11.81 8.16
C GLY A 8 -13.67 -12.25 7.67
N GLY A 9 -12.73 -12.54 8.57
CA GLY A 9 -11.41 -13.04 8.20
C GLY A 9 -11.48 -14.48 7.67
N ASN A 10 -10.96 -14.69 6.47
CA ASN A 10 -10.84 -16.00 5.85
C ASN A 10 -9.43 -16.57 6.10
N ILE A 11 -9.34 -17.67 6.85
CA ILE A 11 -8.04 -18.30 7.14
C ILE A 11 -7.60 -19.08 5.90
N ILE A 12 -6.53 -18.63 5.26
CA ILE A 12 -5.95 -19.26 4.08
C ILE A 12 -5.05 -20.43 4.48
N SER A 13 -4.26 -20.27 5.53
CA SER A 13 -3.35 -21.31 6.00
C SER A 13 -2.98 -21.16 7.47
N ILE A 14 -2.61 -22.30 8.06
CA ILE A 14 -2.20 -22.43 9.46
C ILE A 14 -0.92 -23.28 9.49
N PHE A 15 0.15 -22.74 10.04
CA PHE A 15 1.43 -23.43 10.18
C PHE A 15 1.80 -23.54 11.66
N HIS A 16 2.15 -24.73 12.11
CA HIS A 16 2.65 -24.94 13.48
C HIS A 16 4.17 -24.90 13.47
N GLU A 17 4.76 -23.93 14.15
CA GLU A 17 6.21 -23.75 14.21
C GLU A 17 6.82 -24.63 15.30
N ARG A 18 6.76 -25.96 15.13
CA ARG A 18 7.20 -26.93 16.16
C ARG A 18 8.68 -26.81 16.54
N GLU A 19 9.50 -26.27 15.64
CA GLU A 19 10.92 -26.02 15.86
C GLU A 19 11.18 -24.75 16.68
N ARG A 20 10.20 -23.84 16.76
CA ARG A 20 10.23 -22.64 17.58
C ARG A 20 9.43 -22.90 18.86
N ARG A 21 10.06 -22.82 20.02
CA ARG A 21 9.35 -22.93 21.30
C ARG A 21 9.16 -21.55 21.91
N ALA A 22 7.91 -21.19 22.21
CA ALA A 22 7.58 -20.02 23.02
C ALA A 22 7.15 -20.53 24.41
N GLY A 23 8.13 -20.83 25.26
CA GLY A 23 7.90 -21.53 26.53
C GLY A 23 7.33 -22.94 26.29
N ASP A 24 6.18 -23.23 26.89
CA ASP A 24 5.47 -24.52 26.78
C ASP A 24 4.52 -24.60 25.57
N TYR A 25 4.44 -23.54 24.76
CA TYR A 25 3.53 -23.47 23.61
C TYR A 25 4.29 -23.59 22.29
N VAL A 26 3.61 -24.18 21.30
CA VAL A 26 4.03 -24.17 19.89
C VAL A 26 3.36 -22.99 19.20
N PRO A 27 4.12 -21.99 18.72
CA PRO A 27 3.58 -20.88 17.96
C PRO A 27 2.87 -21.35 16.70
N VAL A 28 1.86 -20.58 16.29
CA VAL A 28 1.11 -20.82 15.08
C VAL A 28 1.19 -19.59 14.20
N SER A 29 1.67 -19.77 12.98
CA SER A 29 1.63 -18.75 11.93
C SER A 29 0.32 -18.89 11.16
N LEU A 30 -0.40 -17.77 11.02
CA LEU A 30 -1.70 -17.70 10.34
C LEU A 30 -1.60 -16.76 9.15
N VAL A 31 -2.06 -17.22 7.98
CA VAL A 31 -2.31 -16.34 6.84
C VAL A 31 -3.82 -16.15 6.74
N ILE A 32 -4.25 -14.90 6.86
CA ILE A 32 -5.66 -14.54 6.92
C ILE A 32 -5.91 -13.45 5.88
N ASP A 33 -6.94 -13.65 5.09
CA ASP A 33 -7.43 -12.67 4.14
C ASP A 33 -8.63 -11.91 4.75
N PHE A 34 -8.64 -10.60 4.56
CA PHE A 34 -9.70 -9.72 5.03
C PHE A 34 -10.16 -8.84 3.88
N SER A 35 -11.48 -8.69 3.74
CA SER A 35 -12.09 -7.85 2.71
C SER A 35 -11.90 -6.34 2.93
N SER A 36 -11.41 -5.92 4.09
CA SER A 36 -11.11 -4.52 4.39
C SER A 36 -10.08 -4.38 5.51
N ASN A 37 -9.38 -3.23 5.52
CA ASN A 37 -8.48 -2.88 6.60
C ASN A 37 -9.22 -2.69 7.95
N GLU A 38 -10.49 -2.23 7.92
CA GLU A 38 -11.29 -2.10 9.14
C GLU A 38 -11.56 -3.47 9.78
N SER A 39 -11.98 -4.45 8.98
CA SER A 39 -12.18 -5.84 9.40
C SER A 39 -10.91 -6.43 10.02
N PHE A 40 -9.76 -6.22 9.38
CA PHE A 40 -8.46 -6.62 9.92
C PHE A 40 -8.21 -5.98 11.29
N ASN A 41 -8.36 -4.65 11.41
CA ASN A 41 -8.09 -3.94 12.66
C ASN A 41 -8.99 -4.40 13.80
N GLN A 42 -10.29 -4.64 13.53
CA GLN A 42 -11.23 -5.16 14.52
C GLN A 42 -10.86 -6.58 14.96
N ALA A 43 -10.45 -7.44 14.02
CA ALA A 43 -9.98 -8.79 14.34
C ALA A 43 -8.69 -8.77 15.17
N PHE A 44 -7.71 -7.97 14.76
CA PHE A 44 -6.41 -7.83 15.42
C PHE A 44 -6.56 -7.36 16.87
N GLU A 45 -7.36 -6.32 17.10
CA GLU A 45 -7.66 -5.83 18.44
C GLU A 45 -8.47 -6.85 19.27
N GLY A 46 -9.39 -7.59 18.63
CA GLY A 46 -10.10 -8.68 19.28
C GLY A 46 -9.19 -9.84 19.72
N ILE A 47 -8.17 -10.19 18.92
CA ILE A 47 -7.15 -11.19 19.27
C ILE A 47 -6.35 -10.74 20.49
N LYS A 48 -5.87 -9.48 20.49
CA LYS A 48 -5.15 -8.91 21.64
C LYS A 48 -5.99 -8.91 22.92
N ARG A 49 -7.26 -8.48 22.83
CA ARG A 49 -8.19 -8.47 23.98
C ARG A 49 -8.49 -9.86 24.51
N ALA A 50 -8.42 -10.89 23.67
CA ALA A 50 -8.56 -12.28 24.09
C ALA A 50 -7.32 -12.82 24.82
N GLY A 51 -6.26 -12.00 25.00
CA GLY A 51 -5.03 -12.39 25.66
C GLY A 51 -4.14 -13.30 24.82
N ILE A 52 -4.36 -13.36 23.50
CA ILE A 52 -3.52 -14.12 22.57
C ILE A 52 -2.31 -13.26 22.23
N GLU A 53 -1.13 -13.75 22.57
CA GLU A 53 0.13 -13.07 22.26
C GLU A 53 0.42 -13.13 20.75
N ILE A 54 0.75 -11.97 20.18
CA ILE A 54 1.14 -11.84 18.76
C ILE A 54 2.65 -11.60 18.75
N ILE A 55 3.41 -12.60 18.32
CA ILE A 55 4.88 -12.55 18.25
C ILE A 55 5.33 -11.63 17.10
N GLU A 56 4.69 -11.77 15.94
CA GLU A 56 5.00 -11.03 14.72
C GLU A 56 3.73 -10.88 13.88
N SER A 57 3.62 -9.78 13.14
CA SER A 57 2.51 -9.53 12.21
C SER A 57 2.99 -8.74 11.00
N GLU A 58 2.69 -9.24 9.81
CA GLU A 58 2.90 -8.54 8.55
C GLU A 58 1.55 -8.36 7.84
N GLN A 59 1.34 -7.18 7.26
CA GLN A 59 0.16 -6.90 6.44
C GLN A 59 0.57 -6.76 4.99
N ILE A 60 -0.03 -7.56 4.12
CA ILE A 60 0.20 -7.52 2.68
C ILE A 60 -1.05 -6.92 2.04
N PHE A 61 -0.91 -5.72 1.49
CA PHE A 61 -1.98 -5.06 0.74
C PHE A 61 -1.86 -5.40 -0.74
N GLU A 62 -2.98 -5.69 -1.38
CA GLU A 62 -3.04 -5.69 -2.85
C GLU A 62 -2.70 -4.28 -3.33
N LYS A 63 -1.71 -4.16 -4.23
CA LYS A 63 -1.31 -2.86 -4.78
C LYS A 63 -1.89 -2.70 -6.18
N LYS A 64 -2.44 -1.53 -6.47
CA LYS A 64 -2.86 -1.12 -7.81
C LYS A 64 -1.75 -0.32 -8.49
N ASN A 65 -1.61 -0.47 -9.81
CA ASN A 65 -0.73 0.37 -10.59
C ASN A 65 -1.47 1.63 -11.03
N LEU A 66 -0.88 2.79 -10.81
CA LEU A 66 -1.34 4.09 -11.28
C LEU A 66 -0.26 4.69 -12.16
N THR A 67 -0.58 5.00 -13.41
CA THR A 67 0.36 5.69 -14.30
C THR A 67 0.00 7.17 -14.39
N CYS A 68 0.96 8.05 -14.22
CA CYS A 68 0.76 9.50 -14.32
C CYS A 68 1.73 10.11 -15.31
N LEU A 69 1.22 10.95 -16.19
CA LEU A 69 2.03 11.79 -17.07
C LEU A 69 2.05 13.22 -16.53
N PHE A 70 3.25 13.74 -16.30
CA PHE A 70 3.50 15.12 -15.89
C PHE A 70 4.08 15.90 -17.05
N VAL A 71 3.33 16.87 -17.59
CA VAL A 71 3.77 17.74 -18.68
C VAL A 71 4.24 19.07 -18.10
N GLY A 72 5.49 19.45 -18.37
CA GLY A 72 6.16 20.61 -17.81
C GLY A 72 7.04 20.31 -16.58
N LEU A 73 7.10 19.06 -16.12
CA LEU A 73 7.90 18.65 -14.97
C LEU A 73 9.33 18.28 -15.37
N ASP A 74 10.31 18.75 -14.61
CA ASP A 74 11.70 18.31 -14.72
C ASP A 74 11.84 16.90 -14.08
N PRO A 75 12.46 15.91 -14.76
CA PRO A 75 12.81 14.62 -14.17
C PRO A 75 13.49 14.71 -12.78
N GLN A 76 14.31 15.74 -12.51
CA GLN A 76 14.94 15.92 -11.19
C GLN A 76 13.96 16.32 -10.08
N ASN A 77 12.80 16.86 -10.43
CA ASN A 77 11.73 17.14 -9.47
C ASN A 77 10.81 15.94 -9.30
N ALA A 78 10.68 15.07 -10.31
CA ALA A 78 9.90 13.84 -10.22
C ALA A 78 10.40 12.89 -9.12
N ILE A 79 11.72 12.78 -8.91
CA ILE A 79 12.31 11.96 -7.84
C ILE A 79 11.99 12.47 -6.43
N LYS A 80 11.49 13.70 -6.28
CA LYS A 80 11.12 14.30 -4.99
C LYS A 80 9.67 14.02 -4.60
N ILE A 81 8.90 13.36 -5.48
CA ILE A 81 7.52 13.00 -5.19
C ILE A 81 7.53 11.90 -4.12
N GLY A 82 7.10 12.26 -2.91
CA GLY A 82 6.83 11.33 -1.83
C GLY A 82 5.40 11.51 -1.37
N ILE A 83 4.57 10.49 -1.59
CA ILE A 83 3.15 10.50 -1.21
C ILE A 83 2.89 9.27 -0.35
N ASN A 84 2.25 9.50 0.79
CA ASN A 84 1.94 8.40 1.69
C ASN A 84 0.92 7.46 1.03
N GLY A 85 1.23 6.16 0.97
CA GLY A 85 0.38 5.16 0.31
C GLY A 85 0.64 4.99 -1.19
N ALA A 86 1.68 5.65 -1.74
CA ALA A 86 2.14 5.47 -3.11
C ALA A 86 3.66 5.24 -3.17
N GLU A 87 4.07 4.23 -3.93
CA GLU A 87 5.47 3.89 -4.15
C GLU A 87 5.81 4.07 -5.63
N ILE A 88 6.85 4.85 -5.95
CA ILE A 88 7.30 5.00 -7.34
C ILE A 88 7.96 3.70 -7.80
N LYS A 89 7.47 3.14 -8.90
CA LYS A 89 8.03 1.95 -9.57
C LYS A 89 8.93 2.30 -10.73
N ALA A 90 8.56 3.31 -11.50
CA ALA A 90 9.34 3.74 -12.66
C ALA A 90 9.18 5.24 -12.90
N ILE A 91 10.25 5.86 -13.40
CA ILE A 91 10.27 7.24 -13.89
C ILE A 91 10.86 7.21 -15.29
N GLU A 92 10.10 7.66 -16.26
CA GLU A 92 10.50 7.75 -17.66
C GLU A 92 10.48 9.21 -18.10
N ALA A 93 11.65 9.77 -18.40
CA ALA A 93 11.75 11.09 -18.99
C ALA A 93 11.44 11.02 -20.48
N ILE A 94 10.40 11.74 -20.90
CA ILE A 94 9.99 11.88 -22.28
C ILE A 94 10.42 13.27 -22.74
N LYS A 95 11.13 13.34 -23.87
CA LYS A 95 11.57 14.61 -24.45
C LYS A 95 10.69 14.94 -25.66
N PRO A 96 9.52 15.59 -25.47
CA PRO A 96 8.68 15.99 -26.59
C PRO A 96 9.38 17.06 -27.44
N LEU A 97 8.91 17.23 -28.69
CA LEU A 97 9.37 18.30 -29.60
C LEU A 97 9.17 19.71 -29.02
N SER A 98 8.25 19.86 -28.06
CA SER A 98 8.03 21.09 -27.31
C SER A 98 9.05 21.23 -26.18
N ASN A 99 9.54 22.45 -25.91
CA ASN A 99 10.57 22.74 -24.90
C ASN A 99 10.17 22.48 -23.43
N LYS A 100 9.05 21.80 -23.18
CA LYS A 100 8.53 21.43 -21.85
C LYS A 100 8.94 19.99 -21.55
N GLY A 101 9.64 19.77 -20.44
CA GLY A 101 9.97 18.42 -19.96
C GLY A 101 8.71 17.62 -19.71
N CYS A 102 8.70 16.34 -20.06
CA CYS A 102 7.57 15.45 -19.82
C CYS A 102 8.07 14.21 -19.06
N VAL A 103 7.36 13.79 -18.03
CA VAL A 103 7.76 12.64 -17.22
C VAL A 103 6.57 11.72 -17.03
N LYS A 104 6.72 10.46 -17.41
CA LYS A 104 5.79 9.40 -17.04
C LYS A 104 6.28 8.77 -15.74
N ILE A 105 5.41 8.62 -14.77
CA ILE A 105 5.70 8.01 -13.47
C ILE A 105 4.68 6.90 -13.23
N GLU A 106 5.18 5.73 -12.89
CA GLU A 106 4.35 4.59 -12.49
C GLU A 106 4.41 4.46 -10.97
N PHE A 107 3.24 4.44 -10.34
CA PHE A 107 3.06 4.29 -8.91
C PHE A 107 2.41 2.95 -8.60
N SER A 108 2.83 2.34 -7.51
CA SER A 108 2.14 1.24 -6.86
C SER A 108 1.45 1.78 -5.62
N ILE A 109 0.12 1.71 -5.59
CA ILE A 109 -0.72 2.37 -4.59
C ILE A 109 -1.59 1.36 -3.84
N ILE A 110 -1.97 1.71 -2.63
CA ILE A 110 -3.04 1.01 -1.90
C ILE A 110 -4.38 1.48 -2.51
N PRO A 111 -5.24 0.57 -3.04
CA PRO A 111 -6.46 0.93 -3.78
C PRO A 111 -7.39 1.89 -3.03
N GLU A 112 -7.53 1.70 -1.72
CA GLU A 112 -8.38 2.50 -0.83
C GLU A 112 -7.92 3.97 -0.76
N ARG A 113 -6.67 4.25 -1.13
CA ARG A 113 -6.06 5.58 -1.07
C ARG A 113 -5.93 6.25 -2.42
N LEU A 114 -6.49 5.68 -3.49
CA LEU A 114 -6.38 6.22 -4.85
C LEU A 114 -6.78 7.71 -4.93
N GLU A 115 -7.92 8.08 -4.36
CA GLU A 115 -8.41 9.46 -4.40
C GLU A 115 -7.49 10.42 -3.62
N GLU A 116 -7.03 10.01 -2.43
CA GLU A 116 -6.07 10.81 -1.64
C GLU A 116 -4.76 11.02 -2.41
N VAL A 117 -4.23 9.96 -3.01
CA VAL A 117 -2.98 9.98 -3.79
C VAL A 117 -3.15 10.89 -5.02
N LEU A 118 -4.27 10.80 -5.74
CA LEU A 118 -4.53 11.65 -6.90
C LEU A 118 -4.61 13.13 -6.51
N GLU A 119 -5.24 13.45 -5.38
CA GLU A 119 -5.34 14.82 -4.88
C GLU A 119 -3.97 15.39 -4.49
N GLU A 120 -3.12 14.60 -3.83
CA GLU A 120 -1.74 15.00 -3.51
C GLU A 120 -0.89 15.18 -4.78
N LEU A 121 -1.02 14.29 -5.78
CA LEU A 121 -0.34 14.42 -7.07
C LEU A 121 -0.78 15.68 -7.83
N ARG A 122 -2.07 16.03 -7.78
CA ARG A 122 -2.60 17.28 -8.37
C ARG A 122 -1.97 18.50 -7.73
N LYS A 123 -1.94 18.56 -6.40
CA LYS A 123 -1.30 19.66 -5.65
C LYS A 123 0.19 19.77 -5.99
N PHE A 124 0.89 18.64 -6.08
CA PHE A 124 2.30 18.62 -6.48
C PHE A 124 2.50 19.17 -7.90
N ALA A 125 1.63 18.79 -8.84
CA ALA A 125 1.68 19.27 -10.22
C ALA A 125 1.46 20.78 -10.30
N GLU A 126 0.47 21.31 -9.57
CA GLU A 126 0.18 22.75 -9.49
C GLU A 126 1.37 23.54 -8.92
N GLN A 127 1.95 23.08 -7.81
CA GLN A 127 3.15 23.69 -7.21
C GLN A 127 4.35 23.69 -8.16
N SER A 128 4.45 22.67 -9.00
CA SER A 128 5.52 22.50 -9.99
C SER A 128 5.22 23.17 -11.32
N ASN A 129 4.08 23.88 -11.45
CA ASN A 129 3.58 24.45 -12.71
C ASN A 129 3.52 23.43 -13.86
N ALA A 130 3.15 22.19 -13.52
CA ALA A 130 3.04 21.06 -14.43
C ALA A 130 1.57 20.64 -14.57
N LEU A 131 1.23 20.03 -15.71
CA LEU A 131 -0.06 19.40 -15.94
C LEU A 131 0.03 17.90 -15.61
N LEU A 132 -0.88 17.41 -14.77
CA LEU A 132 -1.02 16.00 -14.45
C LEU A 132 -2.10 15.35 -15.33
N ILE A 133 -1.77 14.21 -15.94
CA ILE A 133 -2.71 13.35 -16.66
C ILE A 133 -2.61 11.94 -16.05
N PRO A 134 -3.56 11.55 -15.17
CA PRO A 134 -3.59 10.21 -14.61
C PRO A 134 -4.22 9.21 -15.59
N SER A 135 -3.70 7.99 -15.61
CA SER A 135 -4.25 6.80 -16.28
C SER A 135 -4.36 5.70 -15.23
N ILE A 136 -5.60 5.31 -14.94
CA ILE A 136 -6.00 4.37 -13.87
C ILE A 136 -6.29 2.99 -14.45
#